data_AF-A0A248UPC7-F1
#
_entry.id   AF-A0A248UPC7-F1
#
_cell.length_a   1.000
_cell.length_b   1.000
_cell.length_c   1.000
_cell.angle_alpha   90.00
_cell.angle_beta   90.00
_cell.angle_gamma   90.00
#
_symmetry.space_group_name_H-M   'P 1'
#
loop_
_entity.id
_entity.type
_entity.pdbx_description
1 polymer ?
#
loop_
_entity_poly.entity_id
_entity_poly.type
_entity_poly.pdbx_seq_one_letter_code
_entity_poly.pdbx_strand_id
1 'polypeptide(L)'
;MRFVELKSEEQLDVQTLHRVRDRLVGERTSLTNQISSLLLERGHVVAQGHARLRFLLGELLDTDAVALSPRMVFLLGDMRTSWEELDRRIAAFDAEFAAMARADVRARRLTEIPGIGALRTGPLSRI
;
A
#
# COMPACT_ATOMS: atom_id res chain seq x y z
N MET A 1 -18.51 6.24 33.36
CA MET A 1 -17.32 6.70 32.62
C MET A 1 -16.71 5.52 31.91
N ARG A 2 -16.70 5.51 30.57
CA ARG A 2 -16.13 4.42 29.77
C ARG A 2 -14.63 4.68 29.63
N PHE A 3 -13.81 3.90 30.31
CA PHE A 3 -12.36 3.89 30.09
C PHE A 3 -12.15 3.52 28.61
N VAL A 4 -11.75 4.50 27.82
CA VAL A 4 -11.21 4.27 26.49
C VAL A 4 -9.74 3.96 26.74
N GLU A 5 -9.32 2.72 26.54
CA GLU A 5 -7.90 2.38 26.54
C GLU A 5 -7.22 3.34 25.55
N LEU A 6 -6.35 4.20 26.08
CA LEU A 6 -5.48 5.03 25.27
C LEU A 6 -4.67 4.06 24.42
N LYS A 7 -4.91 4.08 23.10
CA LYS A 7 -4.11 3.30 22.15
C LYS A 7 -2.64 3.53 22.45
N SER A 8 -1.85 2.46 22.54
CA SER A 8 -0.41 2.61 22.70
C SER A 8 0.16 3.40 21.52
N GLU A 9 1.30 4.06 21.72
CA GLU A 9 2.00 4.82 20.67
C GLU A 9 2.22 3.96 19.41
N GLU A 10 2.63 2.71 19.60
CA GLU A 10 2.77 1.72 18.53
C GLU A 10 1.47 1.46 17.74
N GLN A 11 0.32 1.42 18.41
CA GLN A 11 -0.98 1.25 17.75
C GLN A 11 -1.39 2.49 16.95
N LEU A 12 -0.99 3.68 17.40
CA LEU A 12 -1.20 4.94 16.68
C LEU A 12 -0.30 5.03 15.44
N ASP A 13 0.93 4.54 15.53
CA ASP A 13 1.88 4.49 14.44
C ASP A 13 1.43 3.53 13.34
N VAL A 14 1.03 2.30 13.69
CA VAL A 14 0.46 1.32 12.74
C VAL A 14 -0.75 1.91 12.01
N GLN A 15 -1.67 2.57 12.74
CA GLN A 15 -2.83 3.21 12.13
C GLN A 15 -2.46 4.38 11.20
N THR A 16 -1.41 5.13 11.53
CA THR A 16 -0.95 6.24 10.71
C THR A 16 -0.27 5.75 9.44
N LEU A 17 0.58 4.72 9.54
CA LEU A 17 1.16 4.04 8.39
C LEU A 17 0.06 3.52 7.44
N HIS A 18 -1.05 2.99 7.98
CA HIS A 18 -2.11 2.40 7.16
C HIS A 18 -2.80 3.49 6.35
N ARG A 19 -3.13 4.60 7.00
CA ARG A 19 -3.75 5.76 6.35
C ARG A 19 -2.87 6.33 5.23
N VAL A 20 -1.56 6.45 5.48
CA VAL A 20 -0.62 6.96 4.47
C VAL A 20 -0.55 6.00 3.28
N ARG A 21 -0.42 4.70 3.53
CA ARG A 21 -0.43 3.68 2.48
C ARG A 21 -1.71 3.70 1.64
N ASP A 22 -2.87 3.73 2.28
CA ASP A 22 -4.16 3.73 1.60
C ASP A 22 -4.34 4.97 0.73
N ARG A 23 -3.86 6.13 1.20
CA ARG A 23 -3.79 7.35 0.39
C ARG A 23 -2.96 7.13 -0.87
N LEU A 24 -1.77 6.54 -0.77
CA LEU A 24 -0.90 6.29 -1.92
C LEU A 24 -1.52 5.30 -2.92
N VAL A 25 -2.21 4.26 -2.42
CA VAL A 25 -2.97 3.32 -3.26
C VAL A 25 -4.09 4.04 -4.00
N GLY A 26 -4.78 4.97 -3.34
CA GLY A 26 -5.79 5.84 -3.97
C GLY A 26 -5.19 6.73 -5.05
N GLU A 27 -4.07 7.40 -4.76
CA GLU A 27 -3.33 8.23 -5.73
C GLU A 27 -2.91 7.42 -6.96
N ARG A 28 -2.34 6.22 -6.75
CA ARG A 28 -1.99 5.30 -7.85
C ARG A 28 -3.20 4.93 -8.70
N THR A 29 -4.30 4.55 -8.06
CA THR A 29 -5.52 4.13 -8.76
C THR A 29 -6.07 5.27 -9.62
N SER A 30 -6.12 6.48 -9.07
CA SER A 30 -6.53 7.68 -9.79
C SER A 30 -5.63 7.94 -11.00
N LEU A 31 -4.31 7.88 -10.82
CA LEU A 31 -3.33 8.07 -11.90
C LEU A 31 -3.50 7.02 -13.00
N THR A 32 -3.64 5.73 -12.67
CA THR A 32 -3.84 4.67 -13.67
C THR A 32 -5.14 4.83 -14.44
N ASN A 33 -6.20 5.31 -13.79
CA ASN A 33 -7.47 5.61 -14.45
C ASN A 33 -7.34 6.80 -15.38
N GLN A 34 -6.61 7.84 -14.97
CA GLN A 34 -6.35 9.01 -15.81
C GLN A 34 -5.56 8.64 -17.06
N ILE A 35 -4.48 7.85 -16.92
CA ILE A 35 -3.72 7.33 -18.07
C ILE A 35 -4.63 6.55 -19.00
N SER A 36 -5.44 5.63 -18.46
CA SER A 36 -6.36 4.81 -19.27
C SER A 36 -7.38 5.66 -20.03
N SER A 37 -7.89 6.73 -19.42
CA SER A 37 -8.80 7.69 -20.07
C SER A 37 -8.11 8.40 -21.23
N LEU A 38 -6.90 8.92 -21.02
CA LEU A 38 -6.13 9.62 -22.07
C LEU A 38 -5.78 8.72 -23.25
N LEU A 39 -5.52 7.44 -22.99
CA LEU A 39 -5.29 6.43 -24.01
C LEU A 39 -6.57 6.09 -24.77
N LEU A 40 -7.70 5.94 -24.07
CA LEU A 40 -9.01 5.67 -24.67
C LEU A 40 -9.46 6.79 -25.60
N GLU A 41 -9.26 8.06 -25.22
CA GLU A 41 -9.52 9.24 -26.05
C GLU A 41 -8.77 9.21 -27.40
N ARG A 42 -7.67 8.45 -27.48
CA ARG A 42 -6.83 8.27 -28.67
C ARG A 42 -7.07 6.95 -29.38
N GLY A 43 -8.11 6.21 -28.98
CA GLY A 43 -8.45 4.91 -29.57
C GLY A 43 -7.67 3.72 -29.03
N HIS A 44 -6.84 3.92 -27.99
CA HIS A 44 -6.12 2.83 -27.35
C HIS A 44 -6.93 2.25 -26.19
N VAL A 45 -7.56 1.10 -26.43
CA VAL A 45 -8.32 0.39 -25.39
C VAL A 45 -7.36 -0.42 -24.52
N VAL A 46 -7.35 -0.13 -23.23
CA VAL A 46 -6.54 -0.88 -22.25
C VAL A 46 -7.40 -1.94 -21.58
N ALA A 47 -6.94 -3.20 -21.57
CA ALA A 47 -7.61 -4.22 -20.77
C ALA A 47 -7.41 -3.94 -19.27
N GLN A 48 -8.33 -4.43 -18.44
CA GLN A 48 -8.26 -4.19 -16.99
C GLN A 48 -6.95 -4.70 -16.38
N GLY A 49 -6.40 -3.90 -15.46
CA GLY A 49 -5.26 -4.27 -14.61
C GLY A 49 -3.97 -3.52 -14.92
N HIS A 50 -3.19 -3.27 -13.86
CA HIS A 50 -1.94 -2.53 -13.89
C HIS A 50 -0.89 -3.14 -14.85
N ALA A 51 -0.76 -4.47 -14.89
CA ALA A 51 0.22 -5.13 -15.75
C ALA A 51 -0.03 -4.85 -17.24
N ARG A 52 -1.31 -4.85 -17.66
CA ARG A 52 -1.68 -4.60 -19.05
C ARG A 52 -1.47 -3.15 -19.45
N LEU A 53 -1.83 -2.23 -18.55
CA LEU A 53 -1.60 -0.80 -18.75
C LEU A 53 -0.10 -0.50 -18.85
N ARG A 54 0.74 -1.09 -18.00
CA ARG A 54 2.19 -0.91 -18.05
C ARG A 54 2.81 -1.45 -19.33
N PHE A 55 2.37 -2.62 -19.79
CA PHE A 55 2.79 -3.17 -21.08
C PHE A 55 2.46 -2.23 -22.25
N LEU A 56 1.20 -1.78 -22.34
CA LEU A 56 0.78 -0.88 -23.41
C LEU A 56 1.53 0.46 -23.36
N LEU A 57 1.74 1.02 -22.17
CA LEU A 57 2.56 2.23 -21.98
C LEU A 57 3.99 2.04 -22.49
N GLY A 58 4.60 0.88 -22.23
CA GLY A 58 5.92 0.55 -22.77
C GLY A 58 5.91 0.51 -24.28
N GLU A 59 4.98 -0.23 -24.89
CA GLU A 59 4.84 -0.30 -26.35
C GLU A 59 4.68 1.08 -27.00
N LEU A 60 3.87 1.95 -26.39
CA LEU A 60 3.58 3.29 -26.92
C LEU A 60 4.71 4.31 -26.75
N LEU A 61 5.52 4.19 -25.70
CA LEU A 61 6.57 5.15 -25.37
C LEU A 61 7.94 4.71 -25.85
N ASP A 62 8.20 3.40 -25.85
CA ASP A 62 9.51 2.83 -26.17
C ASP A 62 9.60 2.43 -27.66
N THR A 63 8.47 2.38 -28.38
CA THR A 63 8.43 2.14 -29.82
C THR A 63 7.96 3.40 -30.55
N ASP A 64 8.72 3.84 -31.56
CA ASP A 64 8.33 4.91 -32.50
C ASP A 64 7.14 4.52 -33.43
N ALA A 65 6.47 3.40 -33.12
CA ALA A 65 5.47 2.77 -33.95
C ALA A 65 4.09 3.44 -33.88
N VAL A 66 3.84 4.35 -32.92
CA VAL A 66 2.52 4.93 -32.71
C VAL A 66 2.52 6.45 -32.90
N ALA A 67 1.51 6.92 -33.65
CA ALA A 67 1.25 8.32 -33.94
C ALA A 67 0.71 9.09 -32.71
N LEU A 68 1.44 9.06 -31.59
CA LEU A 68 1.23 10.00 -30.49
C LEU A 68 1.98 11.30 -30.79
N SER A 69 1.37 12.45 -30.45
CA SER A 69 2.09 13.71 -30.57
C SER A 69 3.25 13.77 -29.57
N PRO A 70 4.35 14.49 -29.87
CA PRO A 70 5.49 14.60 -28.95
C PRO A 70 5.11 15.10 -27.55
N ARG A 71 4.12 15.99 -27.46
CA ARG A 71 3.57 16.48 -26.18
C ARG A 71 2.90 15.37 -25.37
N MET A 72 2.22 14.44 -26.04
CA MET A 72 1.54 13.32 -25.38
C MET A 72 2.54 12.27 -24.90
N VAL A 73 3.56 11.97 -25.70
CA VAL A 73 4.67 11.10 -25.30
C VAL A 73 5.33 11.64 -24.02
N PHE A 74 5.64 12.95 -23.99
CA PHE A 74 6.19 13.60 -22.80
C PHE A 74 5.26 13.47 -21.59
N LEU A 75 3.98 13.80 -21.73
CA LEU A 75 3.00 13.71 -20.64
C LEU A 75 2.86 12.29 -20.10
N LEU A 76 2.67 11.30 -20.98
CA LEU A 76 2.54 9.90 -20.58
C LEU A 76 3.82 9.35 -19.95
N GLY A 77 5.00 9.82 -20.38
CA GLY A 77 6.29 9.51 -19.76
C GLY A 77 6.41 10.04 -18.32
N ASP A 78 5.98 11.28 -18.08
CA ASP A 78 5.93 11.87 -16.74
C ASP A 78 4.94 11.11 -15.83
N MET A 79 3.75 10.78 -16.35
CA MET A 79 2.76 9.98 -15.63
C MET A 79 3.25 8.56 -15.33
N ARG A 80 3.97 7.92 -16.26
CA ARG A 80 4.61 6.61 -16.05
C ARG A 80 5.63 6.68 -14.91
N THR A 81 6.48 7.70 -14.91
CA THR A 81 7.48 7.94 -13.85
C THR A 81 6.80 8.14 -12.49
N SER A 82 5.76 8.98 -12.44
CA SER A 82 4.97 9.20 -11.22
C SER A 82 4.31 7.92 -10.71
N TRP A 83 3.83 7.07 -11.62
CA TRP A 83 3.26 5.78 -11.25
C TRP A 83 4.32 4.82 -10.69
N GLU A 84 5.49 4.72 -11.31
CA GLU A 84 6.61 3.90 -10.80
C GLU A 84 7.03 4.33 -9.39
N GLU A 85 7.07 5.64 -9.13
CA GLU A 85 7.39 6.19 -7.81
C GLU A 85 6.31 5.85 -6.78
N LEU A 86 5.02 5.91 -7.15
CA LEU A 86 3.93 5.48 -6.27
C LEU A 86 4.03 3.99 -5.94
N ASP A 87 4.29 3.13 -6.93
CA ASP A 87 4.47 1.69 -6.71
C ASP A 87 5.66 1.43 -5.76
N ARG A 88 6.79 2.13 -5.95
CA ARG A 88 7.97 2.02 -5.07
C ARG A 88 7.65 2.42 -3.62
N ARG A 89 6.94 3.54 -3.43
CA ARG A 89 6.55 4.02 -2.10
C ARG A 89 5.58 3.06 -1.42
N ILE A 90 4.57 2.56 -2.13
CA ILE A 90 3.62 1.58 -1.60
C ILE A 90 4.36 0.31 -1.16
N ALA A 91 5.29 -0.19 -1.98
CA ALA A 91 6.09 -1.37 -1.64
C ALA A 91 6.97 -1.15 -0.39
N ALA A 92 7.51 0.05 -0.20
CA ALA A 92 8.26 0.40 1.02
C ALA A 92 7.37 0.36 2.27
N PHE A 93 6.15 0.92 2.19
CA PHE A 93 5.18 0.82 3.29
C PHE A 93 4.75 -0.64 3.54
N ASP A 94 4.53 -1.43 2.49
CA ASP A 94 4.21 -2.86 2.62
C ASP A 94 5.32 -3.65 3.33
N ALA A 95 6.58 -3.33 3.04
CA ALA A 95 7.72 -3.94 3.70
C ALA A 95 7.79 -3.57 5.19
N GLU A 96 7.54 -2.31 5.53
CA GLU A 96 7.48 -1.84 6.92
C GLU A 96 6.36 -2.55 7.69
N PHE A 97 5.16 -2.65 7.09
CA PHE A 97 4.06 -3.42 7.66
C PHE A 97 4.41 -4.88 7.94
N ALA A 98 5.05 -5.54 6.97
CA ALA A 98 5.48 -6.91 7.14
C ALA A 98 6.55 -7.06 8.24
N ALA A 99 7.43 -6.08 8.42
CA ALA A 99 8.42 -6.07 9.48
C ALA A 99 7.77 -5.93 10.87
N MET A 100 6.85 -4.97 11.03
CA MET A 100 6.11 -4.76 12.28
C MET A 100 5.28 -5.99 12.66
N ALA A 101 4.55 -6.58 11.71
CA ALA A 101 3.75 -7.78 11.95
C ALA A 101 4.61 -8.98 12.38
N ARG A 102 5.81 -9.14 11.80
CA ARG A 102 6.76 -10.19 12.21
C ARG A 102 7.34 -9.93 13.60
N ALA A 103 7.60 -8.68 13.95
CA ALA A 103 8.10 -8.30 15.28
C ALA A 103 7.06 -8.62 16.38
N ASP A 104 5.78 -8.29 16.15
CA ASP A 104 4.69 -8.64 17.08
C ASP A 104 4.55 -10.16 17.23
N VAL A 105 4.52 -10.91 16.12
CA VAL A 105 4.46 -12.39 16.18
C VAL A 105 5.66 -12.98 16.92
N ARG A 106 6.86 -12.44 16.74
CA ARG A 106 8.07 -12.88 17.47
C ARG A 106 7.99 -12.52 18.95
N ALA A 107 7.55 -11.30 19.29
CA ALA A 107 7.36 -10.86 20.66
C ALA A 107 6.39 -11.79 21.39
N ARG A 108 5.21 -12.07 20.80
CA ARG A 108 4.21 -13.01 21.36
C ARG A 108 4.79 -14.41 21.58
N ARG A 109 5.55 -14.94 20.63
CA ARG A 109 6.20 -16.26 20.77
C ARG A 109 7.27 -16.29 21.87
N LEU A 110 7.96 -15.18 22.10
CA LEU A 110 8.93 -15.04 23.19
C LEU A 110 8.23 -14.90 24.55
N THR A 111 7.08 -14.25 24.63
CA THR A 111 6.23 -14.26 25.85
C THR A 111 5.56 -15.61 26.09
N GLU A 112 5.40 -16.44 25.05
CA GLU A 112 4.89 -17.82 25.14
C GLU A 112 5.97 -18.86 25.53
N ILE A 113 7.14 -18.44 26.02
CA ILE A 113 8.08 -19.36 26.68
C ILE A 113 7.40 -19.95 27.95
N PRO A 114 7.25 -21.28 28.07
CA PRO A 114 6.58 -21.92 29.20
C PRO A 114 7.43 -21.76 30.47
N GLY A 115 7.10 -20.78 31.31
CA GLY A 115 7.86 -20.57 32.54
C GLY A 115 7.38 -19.46 33.49
N ILE A 116 6.34 -18.69 33.16
CA ILE A 116 5.73 -17.76 34.13
C ILE A 116 4.24 -18.09 34.22
N GLY A 117 3.92 -18.77 35.32
CA GLY A 117 2.59 -19.23 35.63
C GLY A 117 1.57 -18.11 35.59
N ALA A 118 0.37 -18.47 35.16
CA ALA A 118 -0.85 -17.74 35.45
C ALA A 118 -0.96 -17.56 36.98
N LEU A 119 -0.39 -16.47 37.50
CA LEU A 119 -0.72 -15.92 38.79
C LEU A 119 -2.11 -15.29 38.69
N ARG A 120 -3.12 -16.15 38.58
CA ARG A 120 -4.48 -15.80 38.98
C ARG A 120 -4.60 -16.06 40.48
N THR A 121 -3.93 -15.22 41.28
CA THR A 121 -4.22 -14.95 42.69
C THR A 121 -5.27 -13.82 42.66
N GLY A 122 -6.56 -14.07 42.86
CA GLY A 122 -7.28 -14.17 44.15
C GLY A 122 -8.35 -13.04 44.20
N PRO A 123 -9.36 -13.04 45.09
CA PRO A 123 -9.49 -13.86 46.28
C PRO A 123 -10.79 -14.70 46.36
N LEU A 124 -10.73 -15.64 47.31
CA LEU A 124 -11.83 -16.36 47.92
C LEU A 124 -12.79 -15.41 48.64
N SER A 125 -14.10 -15.66 48.56
CA SER A 125 -14.98 -15.51 49.73
C SER A 125 -16.12 -16.54 49.65
N ARG A 126 -16.11 -17.46 50.62
CA ARG A 126 -17.26 -18.27 51.08
C ARG A 126 -18.41 -17.30 51.44
N ILE A 127 -19.68 -17.66 51.28
CA ILE A 127 -20.54 -18.49 52.14
C ILE A 127 -21.76 -18.88 51.31
#